data_AF-A0A816FE09-F1
#
_entry.id   AF-A0A816FE09-F1
#
_cell.length_a   1.000
_cell.length_b   1.000
_cell.length_c   1.000
_cell.angle_alpha   90.00
_cell.angle_beta   90.00
_cell.angle_gamma   90.00
#
_symmetry.space_group_name_H-M   'P 1'
#
loop_
_entity.id
_entity.type
_entity.pdbx_description
1 polymer ?
#
loop_
_entity_poly.entity_id
_entity_poly.type
_entity_poly.pdbx_seq_one_letter_code
_entity_poly.pdbx_strand_id
1 'polypeptide(L)'
;MNKRSTRLWTISFEEERLEFNDEILFSDQTYPNYKFHVLHHLSGISPYFSSNNDELSPSVPSECSVDKTAYLIRHGSVYVDDYDYLKIIEPFLKRIKSQNFSQSNIFSFLSQWKSPITNSKKQIERLTRYGYFEGYQFGIELSYRYKHLLPKNNSNSFRIWTASSSRTYQSALAISQ
;
A
#
# COMPACT_ATOMS: atom_id res chain seq x y z
N MET A 1 -43.71 3.89 32.71
CA MET A 1 -42.79 4.38 31.66
C MET A 1 -41.55 3.51 31.64
N ASN A 2 -41.40 2.68 30.59
CA ASN A 2 -40.34 1.69 30.43
C ASN A 2 -38.99 2.36 30.13
N LYS A 3 -37.97 2.16 30.98
CA LYS A 3 -36.58 2.50 30.65
C LYS A 3 -36.02 1.39 29.76
N ARG A 4 -35.85 1.68 28.47
CA ARG A 4 -35.15 0.79 27.52
C ARG A 4 -33.65 0.88 27.78
N SER A 5 -33.07 -0.25 28.17
CA SER A 5 -31.62 -0.47 28.24
C SER A 5 -31.07 -0.62 26.81
N THR A 6 -30.32 0.35 26.32
CA THR A 6 -29.54 0.20 25.08
C THR A 6 -28.27 -0.58 25.38
N ARG A 7 -28.21 -1.85 24.96
CA ARG A 7 -26.95 -2.61 24.90
C ARG A 7 -26.16 -2.10 23.70
N LEU A 8 -25.00 -1.49 23.96
CA LEU A 8 -23.97 -1.25 22.95
C LEU A 8 -23.33 -2.59 22.61
N TRP A 9 -23.43 -3.00 21.35
CA TRP A 9 -22.66 -4.11 20.81
C TRP A 9 -21.31 -3.55 20.35
N THR A 10 -20.26 -3.81 21.11
CA THR A 10 -18.89 -3.61 20.66
C THR A 10 -18.57 -4.76 19.71
N ILE A 11 -18.37 -4.46 18.43
CA ILE A 11 -17.80 -5.42 17.48
C ILE A 11 -16.29 -5.35 17.68
N SER A 12 -15.73 -6.34 18.38
CA SER A 12 -14.28 -6.59 18.39
C SER A 12 -13.92 -7.31 17.10
N PHE A 13 -13.10 -6.68 16.26
CA PHE A 13 -12.43 -7.35 15.17
C PHE A 13 -11.28 -8.15 15.75
N GLU A 14 -11.42 -9.47 15.77
CA GLU A 14 -10.33 -10.39 16.07
C GLU A 14 -9.53 -10.53 14.78
N GLU A 15 -8.40 -9.82 14.73
CA GLU A 15 -7.44 -9.93 13.64
C GLU A 15 -6.76 -11.30 13.78
N GLU A 16 -7.26 -12.29 13.05
CA GLU A 16 -6.55 -13.56 12.84
C GLU A 16 -5.24 -13.26 12.12
N ARG A 17 -4.23 -12.94 12.93
CA ARG A 17 -2.84 -12.83 12.53
C ARG A 17 -2.44 -14.22 12.05
N LEU A 18 -2.29 -14.39 10.74
CA LEU A 18 -1.50 -15.51 10.22
C LEU A 18 -0.08 -15.31 10.76
N GLU A 19 0.25 -16.01 11.84
CA GLU A 19 1.62 -16.11 12.35
C GLU A 19 2.45 -16.84 11.29
N PHE A 20 3.03 -16.06 10.39
CA PHE A 20 4.17 -16.50 9.61
C PHE A 20 5.35 -16.56 10.59
N ASN A 21 5.79 -17.76 10.95
CA ASN A 21 6.94 -17.95 11.81
C ASN A 21 8.19 -17.36 11.14
N ASP A 22 8.57 -16.14 11.54
CA ASP A 22 9.78 -15.42 11.12
C ASP A 22 11.09 -16.03 11.65
N GLU A 23 11.08 -17.27 12.15
CA GLU A 23 12.27 -17.93 12.72
C GLU A 23 13.24 -18.51 11.67
N ILE A 24 13.53 -17.74 10.63
CA ILE A 24 14.82 -17.85 9.95
C ILE A 24 15.63 -16.61 10.33
N LEU A 25 16.20 -16.68 11.53
CA LEU A 25 17.15 -15.72 12.08
C LEU A 25 18.42 -15.69 11.22
N PHE A 26 18.41 -14.86 10.17
CA PHE A 26 19.64 -14.27 9.66
C PHE A 26 20.03 -13.12 10.59
N SER A 27 20.67 -13.44 11.73
CA SER A 27 21.28 -12.41 12.56
C SER A 27 22.54 -11.91 11.86
N ASP A 28 22.39 -10.92 10.99
CA ASP A 28 23.53 -10.17 10.49
C ASP A 28 24.10 -9.35 11.66
N GLN A 29 25.24 -9.78 12.19
CA GLN A 29 25.92 -9.14 13.34
C GLN A 29 26.37 -7.71 13.05
N THR A 30 26.21 -7.21 11.81
CA THR A 30 26.57 -5.85 11.42
C THR A 30 25.47 -4.80 11.62
N TYR A 31 24.21 -5.20 11.90
CA TYR A 31 23.08 -4.28 12.14
C TYR A 31 22.21 -4.74 13.33
N PRO A 32 22.59 -4.45 14.58
CA PRO A 32 21.93 -4.99 15.78
C PRO A 32 20.45 -4.59 15.95
N ASN A 33 19.99 -3.55 15.25
CA ASN A 33 18.60 -3.06 15.31
C ASN A 33 17.78 -3.38 14.05
N TYR A 34 18.36 -4.07 13.07
CA TYR A 34 17.66 -4.37 11.83
C TYR A 34 16.80 -5.63 11.99
N LYS A 35 15.48 -5.47 11.87
CA LYS A 35 14.53 -6.57 11.78
C LYS A 35 14.08 -6.77 10.34
N PHE A 36 14.38 -7.93 9.77
CA PHE A 36 13.94 -8.27 8.42
C PHE A 36 12.40 -8.26 8.35
N HIS A 37 11.85 -7.56 7.35
CA HIS A 37 10.42 -7.53 7.09
C HIS A 37 10.19 -7.76 5.61
N VAL A 38 9.64 -8.91 5.23
CA VAL A 38 9.59 -9.37 3.84
C VAL A 38 9.00 -8.34 2.87
N LEU A 39 7.98 -7.57 3.29
CA LEU A 39 7.35 -6.56 2.44
C LEU A 39 8.24 -5.34 2.17
N HIS A 40 9.32 -5.14 2.92
CA HIS A 40 10.31 -4.07 2.67
C HIS A 40 11.40 -4.49 1.68
N HIS A 41 11.44 -5.78 1.30
CA HIS A 41 12.46 -6.36 0.42
C HIS A 41 11.92 -6.77 -0.95
N LEU A 42 10.76 -6.24 -1.36
CA LEU A 42 10.16 -6.52 -2.66
C LEU A 42 10.56 -5.48 -3.72
N SER A 43 11.63 -4.71 -3.49
CA SER A 43 12.10 -3.65 -4.40
C SER A 43 10.95 -2.70 -4.76
N GLY A 44 10.80 -2.36 -6.04
CA GLY A 44 9.78 -1.44 -6.55
C GLY A 44 8.32 -1.91 -6.46
N ILE A 45 8.02 -3.10 -5.92
CA ILE A 45 6.64 -3.54 -5.64
C ILE A 45 6.34 -3.62 -4.13
N SER A 46 7.27 -3.18 -3.29
CA SER A 46 7.04 -3.03 -1.85
C SER A 46 5.93 -2.01 -1.60
N PRO A 47 4.96 -2.27 -0.70
CA PRO A 47 4.09 -1.22 -0.17
C PRO A 47 4.94 -0.08 0.42
N TYR A 48 4.39 1.12 0.50
CA TYR A 48 5.13 2.23 1.10
C TYR A 48 5.50 1.92 2.56
N PHE A 49 6.76 2.15 2.91
CA PHE A 49 7.27 2.15 4.27
C PHE A 49 8.28 3.29 4.43
N SER A 50 8.36 3.86 5.63
CA SER A 50 9.37 4.87 5.93
C SER A 50 10.74 4.19 6.01
N SER A 51 11.74 4.77 5.34
CA SER A 51 13.10 4.26 5.48
C SER A 51 13.59 4.47 6.91
N ASN A 52 14.33 3.50 7.46
CA ASN A 52 14.89 3.51 8.82
C ASN A 52 16.03 4.53 9.00
N ASN A 53 16.04 5.63 8.24
CA ASN A 53 17.10 6.61 8.32
C ASN A 53 16.82 7.59 9.46
N ASP A 54 17.16 7.14 10.67
CA ASP A 54 16.97 7.89 11.93
C ASP A 54 17.84 9.16 12.01
N GLU A 55 18.75 9.37 11.05
CA GLU A 55 19.69 10.50 11.05
C GLU A 55 18.99 11.85 10.85
N LEU A 56 17.80 11.89 10.24
CA LEU A 56 17.07 13.12 9.95
C LEU A 56 15.61 13.03 10.39
N SER A 57 15.23 13.90 11.33
CA SER A 57 13.83 14.07 11.70
C SER A 57 13.07 14.77 10.57
N PRO A 58 11.90 14.25 10.15
CA PRO A 58 11.04 14.93 9.17
C PRO A 58 10.28 16.12 9.78
N SER A 59 10.48 16.40 11.07
CA SER A 59 9.81 17.50 11.77
C SER A 59 10.37 18.85 11.34
N VAL A 60 9.50 19.87 11.32
CA VAL A 60 9.93 21.24 11.08
C VAL A 60 10.84 21.68 12.25
N PRO A 61 12.04 22.25 11.99
CA PRO A 61 12.91 22.75 13.05
C PRO A 61 12.24 23.80 13.94
N SER A 62 12.75 23.97 15.16
CA SER A 62 12.26 25.02 16.07
C SER A 62 12.35 26.40 15.42
N GLU A 63 11.37 27.26 15.70
CA GLU A 63 11.26 28.63 15.15
C GLU A 63 11.11 28.72 13.62
N CYS A 64 10.88 27.60 12.92
CA CYS A 64 10.65 27.59 11.48
C CYS A 64 9.18 27.28 11.14
N SER A 65 8.72 27.79 10.00
CA SER A 65 7.42 27.45 9.40
C SER A 65 7.58 27.04 7.95
N VAL A 66 6.71 26.17 7.46
CA VAL A 66 6.72 25.74 6.06
C VAL A 66 5.87 26.70 5.25
N ASP A 67 6.47 27.39 4.27
CA ASP A 67 5.75 28.31 3.38
C ASP A 67 5.20 27.62 2.12
N LYS A 68 5.89 26.59 1.64
CA LYS A 68 5.56 25.83 0.42
C LYS A 68 6.01 24.39 0.53
N THR A 69 5.31 23.50 -0.15
CA THR A 69 5.64 22.07 -0.24
C THR A 69 5.47 21.60 -1.67
N ALA A 70 6.38 20.74 -2.14
CA ALA A 70 6.24 20.04 -3.40
C ALA A 70 6.49 18.55 -3.17
N TYR A 71 5.64 17.72 -3.75
CA TYR A 71 5.72 16.27 -3.62
C TYR A 71 5.83 15.63 -5.00
N LEU A 72 6.81 14.74 -5.16
CA LEU A 72 6.90 13.82 -6.28
C LEU A 72 6.45 12.44 -5.80
N ILE A 73 5.33 11.97 -6.32
CA ILE A 73 4.63 10.81 -5.78
C ILE A 73 4.48 9.79 -6.89
N ARG A 74 4.82 8.52 -6.60
CA ARG A 74 4.51 7.40 -7.49
C ARG A 74 3.02 7.06 -7.37
N HIS A 75 2.45 6.45 -8.40
CA HIS A 75 1.11 5.86 -8.27
C HIS A 75 1.06 4.85 -7.10
N GLY A 76 -0.11 4.68 -6.50
CA GLY A 76 -0.34 3.67 -5.48
C GLY A 76 -0.27 2.24 -6.03
N SER A 77 -0.47 1.26 -5.17
CA SER A 77 -0.39 -0.17 -5.49
C SER A 77 -1.32 -0.58 -6.62
N VAL A 78 -0.76 -1.15 -7.69
CA VAL A 78 -1.48 -1.69 -8.86
C VAL A 78 -1.55 -3.22 -8.79
N TYR A 79 -2.49 -3.82 -9.55
CA TYR A 79 -2.58 -5.28 -9.58
C TYR A 79 -1.32 -5.94 -10.13
N VAL A 80 -0.84 -5.44 -11.27
CA VAL A 80 0.36 -5.88 -11.97
C VAL A 80 0.64 -4.88 -13.10
N ASP A 81 1.91 -4.67 -13.40
CA ASP A 81 2.35 -3.98 -14.61
C ASP A 81 2.13 -4.87 -15.85
N ASP A 82 1.89 -4.28 -17.01
CA ASP A 82 1.60 -5.03 -18.23
C ASP A 82 2.78 -5.90 -18.69
N TYR A 83 4.01 -5.43 -18.50
CA TYR A 83 5.22 -6.16 -18.81
C TYR A 83 5.33 -7.41 -17.93
N ASP A 84 5.22 -7.24 -16.62
CA ASP A 84 5.31 -8.35 -15.66
C ASP A 84 4.17 -9.35 -15.87
N TYR A 85 2.98 -8.86 -16.19
CA TYR A 85 1.86 -9.75 -16.49
C TYR A 85 2.16 -10.64 -17.69
N LEU A 86 2.58 -10.06 -18.81
CA LEU A 86 2.81 -10.80 -20.05
C LEU A 86 4.03 -11.72 -19.96
N LYS A 87 5.08 -11.30 -19.28
CA LYS A 87 6.36 -12.04 -19.23
C LYS A 87 6.41 -13.08 -18.14
N ILE A 88 5.74 -12.84 -17.00
CA ILE A 88 5.92 -13.66 -15.80
C ILE A 88 4.59 -14.25 -15.35
N ILE A 89 3.60 -13.41 -15.07
CA ILE A 89 2.37 -13.85 -14.40
C ILE A 89 1.49 -14.71 -15.29
N GLU A 90 1.23 -14.31 -16.54
CA GLU A 90 0.38 -15.09 -17.44
C GLU A 90 0.97 -16.49 -17.73
N PRO A 91 2.27 -16.64 -18.07
CA PRO A 91 2.88 -17.96 -18.21
C PRO A 91 2.80 -18.80 -16.92
N PHE A 92 3.00 -18.18 -15.76
CA PHE A 92 2.89 -18.84 -14.45
C PHE A 92 1.47 -19.35 -14.19
N LEU A 93 0.45 -18.51 -14.41
CA LEU A 93 -0.96 -18.89 -14.26
C LEU A 93 -1.36 -20.03 -15.20
N LYS A 94 -0.82 -20.07 -16.42
CA LYS A 94 -1.02 -21.19 -17.35
C LYS A 94 -0.42 -22.49 -16.81
N ARG A 95 0.79 -22.44 -16.23
CA ARG A 95 1.46 -23.60 -15.63
C ARG A 95 0.75 -24.13 -14.39
N ILE A 96 0.24 -23.25 -13.51
CA ILE A 96 -0.50 -23.69 -12.32
C ILE A 96 -1.74 -24.50 -12.73
N LYS A 97 -2.47 -24.04 -13.74
CA LYS A 97 -3.70 -24.71 -14.18
C LYS A 97 -3.48 -26.09 -14.79
N SER A 98 -2.28 -26.38 -15.31
CA SER A 98 -1.98 -27.63 -16.00
C SER A 98 -1.33 -28.69 -15.10
N GLN A 99 -0.98 -28.35 -13.85
CA GLN A 99 -0.23 -29.21 -12.95
C GLN A 99 -1.05 -29.58 -11.72
N ASN A 100 -0.84 -30.79 -11.19
CA ASN A 100 -1.42 -31.22 -9.93
C ASN A 100 -0.41 -31.04 -8.80
N PHE A 101 -0.70 -30.12 -7.87
CA PHE A 101 0.19 -29.82 -6.74
C PHE A 101 -0.16 -30.59 -5.45
N SER A 102 -1.14 -31.50 -5.47
CA SER A 102 -1.60 -32.23 -4.27
C SER A 102 -0.51 -33.06 -3.58
N GLN A 103 0.52 -33.48 -4.33
CA GLN A 103 1.66 -34.25 -3.81
C GLN A 103 2.89 -33.38 -3.55
N SER A 104 2.82 -32.07 -3.79
CA SER A 104 3.92 -31.16 -3.54
C SER A 104 3.85 -30.64 -2.11
N ASN A 105 4.91 -30.79 -1.32
CA ASN A 105 4.94 -30.34 0.07
C ASN A 105 4.70 -28.82 0.18
N ILE A 106 5.68 -28.03 -0.26
CA ILE A 106 5.65 -26.56 -0.15
C ILE A 106 4.68 -25.87 -1.13
N PHE A 107 4.26 -26.55 -2.20
CA PHE A 107 3.35 -25.99 -3.21
C PHE A 107 1.92 -26.55 -3.13
N SER A 108 1.60 -27.37 -2.13
CA SER A 108 0.25 -27.94 -1.95
C SER A 108 -0.86 -26.89 -1.95
N PHE A 109 -0.57 -25.68 -1.44
CA PHE A 109 -1.52 -24.55 -1.44
C PHE A 109 -1.98 -24.16 -2.86
N LEU A 110 -1.17 -24.39 -3.90
CA LEU A 110 -1.53 -24.05 -5.28
C LEU A 110 -2.71 -24.88 -5.81
N SER A 111 -3.02 -26.02 -5.21
CA SER A 111 -4.20 -26.82 -5.57
C SER A 111 -5.52 -26.12 -5.25
N GLN A 112 -5.55 -25.22 -4.26
CA GLN A 112 -6.74 -24.46 -3.87
C GLN A 112 -6.62 -22.96 -4.15
N TRP A 113 -5.40 -22.48 -4.40
CA TRP A 113 -5.12 -21.09 -4.68
C TRP A 113 -5.83 -20.61 -5.95
N LYS A 114 -6.34 -19.37 -5.87
CA LYS A 114 -6.95 -18.67 -7.01
C LYS A 114 -6.19 -17.38 -7.25
N SER A 115 -5.97 -17.06 -8.52
CA SER A 115 -5.30 -15.81 -8.88
C SER A 115 -6.11 -14.59 -8.41
N PRO A 116 -5.46 -13.58 -7.81
CA PRO A 116 -6.10 -12.28 -7.55
C PRO A 116 -6.46 -11.53 -8.84
N ILE A 117 -5.90 -11.94 -9.98
CA ILE A 117 -6.24 -11.43 -11.31
C ILE A 117 -7.38 -12.29 -11.89
N THR A 118 -8.60 -11.83 -11.69
CA THR A 118 -9.84 -12.48 -12.17
C THR A 118 -10.29 -11.95 -13.53
N ASN A 119 -9.94 -10.71 -13.87
CA ASN A 119 -10.22 -10.10 -15.17
C ASN A 119 -9.03 -9.25 -15.62
N SER A 120 -8.14 -9.86 -16.39
CA SER A 120 -6.93 -9.22 -16.91
C SER A 120 -7.21 -7.92 -17.67
N LYS A 121 -8.28 -7.87 -18.49
CA LYS A 121 -8.66 -6.67 -19.26
C LYS A 121 -9.03 -5.48 -18.38
N LYS A 122 -9.51 -5.73 -17.15
CA LYS A 122 -9.96 -4.69 -16.21
C LYS A 122 -8.97 -4.40 -15.09
N GLN A 123 -8.03 -5.31 -14.80
CA GLN A 123 -7.16 -5.20 -13.63
C GLN A 123 -5.72 -4.82 -13.97
N ILE A 124 -5.19 -5.27 -15.11
CA ILE A 124 -3.81 -4.93 -15.51
C ILE A 124 -3.67 -3.41 -15.57
N GLU A 125 -2.56 -2.89 -15.04
CA GLU A 125 -2.24 -1.46 -14.98
C GLU A 125 -3.23 -0.60 -14.17
N ARG A 126 -4.16 -1.22 -13.42
CA ARG A 126 -5.11 -0.49 -12.58
C ARG A 126 -4.70 -0.53 -11.13
N LEU A 127 -5.05 0.55 -10.42
CA LEU A 127 -4.95 0.60 -8.98
C LEU A 127 -5.78 -0.52 -8.35
N THR A 128 -5.21 -1.13 -7.33
CA THR A 128 -5.94 -1.97 -6.40
C THR A 128 -6.79 -1.10 -5.47
N ARG A 129 -7.74 -1.71 -4.74
CA ARG A 129 -8.45 -1.00 -3.67
C ARG A 129 -7.49 -0.43 -2.63
N TYR A 130 -6.41 -1.18 -2.33
CA TYR A 130 -5.37 -0.73 -1.43
C TYR A 130 -4.62 0.49 -1.99
N GLY A 131 -4.29 0.51 -3.29
CA GLY A 131 -3.66 1.67 -3.93
C GLY A 131 -4.50 2.96 -3.90
N TYR A 132 -5.83 2.84 -3.97
CA TYR A 132 -6.72 3.98 -3.70
C TYR A 132 -6.64 4.44 -2.24
N PHE A 133 -6.62 3.49 -1.30
CA PHE A 133 -6.49 3.78 0.13
C PHE A 133 -5.16 4.46 0.46
N GLU A 134 -4.04 4.02 -0.14
CA GLU A 134 -2.73 4.68 0.00
C GLU A 134 -2.79 6.15 -0.42
N GLY A 135 -3.40 6.44 -1.57
CA GLY A 135 -3.58 7.82 -2.04
C GLY A 135 -4.44 8.66 -1.08
N TYR A 136 -5.56 8.09 -0.60
CA TYR A 136 -6.45 8.77 0.34
C TYR A 136 -5.77 9.06 1.68
N GLN A 137 -5.08 8.08 2.26
CA GLN A 137 -4.32 8.26 3.50
C GLN A 137 -3.25 9.33 3.35
N PHE A 138 -2.55 9.33 2.21
CA PHE A 138 -1.55 10.36 1.94
C PHE A 138 -2.17 11.77 1.83
N GLY A 139 -3.32 11.90 1.17
CA GLY A 139 -4.09 13.16 1.13
C GLY A 139 -4.47 13.66 2.53
N ILE A 140 -4.96 12.75 3.38
CA ILE A 140 -5.25 13.03 4.79
C ILE A 140 -3.99 13.54 5.51
N GLU A 141 -2.86 12.81 5.42
CA GLU A 141 -1.62 13.22 6.08
C GLU A 141 -1.16 14.61 5.65
N LEU A 142 -1.20 14.92 4.36
CA LEU A 142 -0.88 16.26 3.86
C LEU A 142 -1.81 17.32 4.42
N SER A 143 -3.11 17.02 4.52
CA SER A 143 -4.10 17.97 5.03
C SER A 143 -3.89 18.32 6.51
N TYR A 144 -3.48 17.34 7.31
CA TYR A 144 -3.13 17.55 8.71
C TYR A 144 -1.79 18.25 8.86
N ARG A 145 -0.77 17.81 8.10
CA ARG A 145 0.59 18.34 8.19
C ARG A 145 0.71 19.79 7.72
N TYR A 146 -0.03 20.18 6.68
CA TYR A 146 0.05 21.51 6.07
C TYR A 146 -1.29 22.24 6.09
N LYS A 147 -2.06 22.04 7.15
CA LYS A 147 -3.37 22.69 7.34
C LYS A 147 -3.33 24.21 7.14
N HIS A 148 -2.22 24.86 7.50
CA HIS A 148 -2.03 26.31 7.34
C HIS A 148 -1.79 26.75 5.89
N LEU A 149 -1.31 25.85 5.02
CA LEU A 149 -1.11 26.11 3.59
C LEU A 149 -2.36 25.85 2.75
N LEU A 150 -3.31 25.06 3.30
CA LEU A 150 -4.56 24.80 2.60
C LEU A 150 -5.39 26.09 2.45
N PRO A 151 -6.04 26.29 1.28
CA PRO A 151 -6.96 27.40 1.09
C PRO A 151 -8.03 27.44 2.17
N LYS A 152 -8.13 28.57 2.88
CA LYS A 152 -9.29 28.87 3.73
C LYS A 152 -10.51 29.29 2.89
N ASN A 153 -10.25 29.87 1.72
CA ASN A 153 -11.20 30.35 0.72
C ASN A 153 -10.68 29.98 -0.69
N ASN A 154 -11.46 30.19 -1.76
CA ASN A 154 -11.07 29.94 -3.17
C ASN A 154 -9.83 30.72 -3.70
N SER A 155 -9.03 31.34 -2.83
CA SER A 155 -7.90 32.22 -3.15
C SER A 155 -6.56 31.50 -3.34
N ASN A 156 -6.39 30.28 -2.80
CA ASN A 156 -5.16 29.50 -2.97
C ASN A 156 -5.51 28.14 -3.57
N SER A 157 -5.20 27.88 -4.85
CA SER A 157 -5.41 26.53 -5.40
C SER A 157 -4.25 25.61 -5.02
N PHE A 158 -4.55 24.55 -4.26
CA PHE A 158 -3.69 23.37 -4.27
C PHE A 158 -3.69 22.81 -5.69
N ARG A 159 -2.51 22.63 -6.27
CA ARG A 159 -2.35 22.14 -7.64
C ARG A 159 -1.80 20.73 -7.62
N ILE A 160 -2.44 19.87 -8.41
CA ILE A 160 -1.98 18.51 -8.64
C ILE A 160 -1.72 18.36 -10.13
N TRP A 161 -0.51 17.94 -10.47
CA TRP A 161 -0.14 17.55 -11.83
C TRP A 161 0.06 16.05 -11.87
N THR A 162 -0.35 15.42 -12.97
CA THR A 162 -0.27 13.97 -13.12
C THR A 162 0.27 13.63 -14.49
N ALA A 163 0.99 12.51 -14.59
CA ALA A 163 1.17 11.86 -15.86
C ALA A 163 -0.19 11.37 -16.40
N SER A 164 -0.26 11.11 -17.71
CA SER A 164 -1.50 10.68 -18.38
C SER A 164 -1.87 9.21 -18.13
N SER A 165 -1.00 8.42 -17.49
CA SER A 165 -1.32 7.02 -17.20
C SER A 165 -2.45 6.91 -16.18
N SER A 166 -3.38 5.99 -16.42
CA SER A 166 -4.60 5.85 -15.60
C SER A 166 -4.30 5.63 -14.13
N ARG A 167 -3.29 4.82 -13.78
CA ARG A 167 -2.90 4.57 -12.38
C ARG A 167 -2.41 5.83 -11.67
N THR A 168 -1.67 6.69 -12.37
CA THR A 168 -1.15 7.95 -11.82
C THR A 168 -2.27 8.96 -11.63
N TYR A 169 -3.11 9.13 -12.65
CA TYR A 169 -4.26 10.02 -12.58
C TYR A 169 -5.24 9.62 -11.46
N GLN A 170 -5.55 8.32 -11.34
CA GLN A 170 -6.44 7.84 -10.29
C GLN A 170 -5.84 7.96 -8.89
N SER A 171 -4.51 7.82 -8.75
CA SER A 171 -3.83 8.05 -7.46
C SER A 171 -3.94 9.51 -7.06
N ALA A 172 -3.72 10.42 -8.00
CA ALA A 172 -3.87 11.85 -7.79
C ALA A 172 -5.31 12.25 -7.42
N LEU A 173 -6.31 11.64 -8.06
CA LEU A 173 -7.70 11.82 -7.65
C LEU A 173 -7.95 11.34 -6.22
N ALA A 174 -7.39 10.18 -5.84
CA ALA A 174 -7.53 9.66 -4.48
C ALA A 174 -6.89 10.58 -3.43
N ILE A 175 -5.74 11.19 -3.75
CA ILE A 175 -5.06 12.19 -2.89
C ILE A 175 -5.89 13.47 -2.73
N SER A 176 -6.68 13.82 -3.75
CA SER A 176 -7.47 15.07 -3.76
C SER A 176 -8.84 15.00 -3.09
N GLN A 177 -9.26 13.80 -2.67
CA GLN A 177 -10.56 13.55 -2.03
C GLN A 177 -10.51 13.82 -0.54
#